data_AF-V9EV16-F1
#
_entry.id   AF-V9EV16-F1
#
_cell.length_a   1.000
_cell.length_b   1.000
_cell.length_c   1.000
_cell.angle_alpha   90.00
_cell.angle_beta   90.00
_cell.angle_gamma   90.00
#
_symmetry.space_group_name_H-M   'P 1'
#
loop_
_entity.id
_entity.type
_entity.pdbx_description
1 polymer ?
#
loop_
_entity_poly.entity_id
_entity_poly.type
_entity_poly.pdbx_seq_one_letter_code
_entity_poly.pdbx_strand_id
1 'polypeptide(L)'
;MIDYLTAYHLGITASASELNYVDVVAGTAAVSKALVLNGTGDISGINSLSATSLTGTIQSAAQPNITSVGTFSSLTVSGSINQWINLDISIEYYWYATDSSSAQYYLSWILVFT
;
A
#
# COMPACT_ATOMS: atom_id res chain seq x y z
N MET A 1 -62.18 10.36 4.69
CA MET A 1 -60.85 9.84 5.02
C MET A 1 -59.88 10.49 4.04
N ILE A 2 -59.03 11.40 4.51
CA ILE A 2 -58.07 12.09 3.63
C ILE A 2 -57.00 11.07 3.23
N ASP A 3 -56.75 10.95 1.93
CA ASP A 3 -55.64 10.16 1.38
C ASP A 3 -54.31 10.76 1.86
N TYR A 4 -53.65 10.09 2.80
CA TYR A 4 -52.29 10.41 3.24
C TYR A 4 -51.22 9.73 2.37
N LEU A 5 -51.62 8.93 1.37
CA LEU A 5 -50.70 8.13 0.56
C LEU A 5 -50.07 8.92 -0.61
N THR A 6 -50.67 10.03 -1.05
CA THR A 6 -50.31 10.68 -2.32
C THR A 6 -49.27 11.79 -2.23
N ALA A 7 -48.91 12.25 -1.03
CA ALA A 7 -47.96 13.36 -0.85
C ALA A 7 -46.49 12.92 -0.70
N TYR A 8 -46.22 11.68 -0.27
CA TYR A 8 -44.84 11.20 -0.05
C TYR A 8 -44.17 10.64 -1.32
N HIS A 9 -44.96 10.26 -2.34
CA HIS A 9 -44.43 9.64 -3.56
C HIS A 9 -44.08 10.64 -4.67
N LEU A 10 -44.45 11.92 -4.53
CA LEU A 10 -44.27 12.91 -5.61
C LEU A 10 -42.80 13.24 -5.91
N GLY A 11 -41.88 12.90 -5.00
CA GLY A 11 -40.42 13.00 -5.20
C GLY A 11 -39.70 11.66 -5.39
N ILE A 12 -40.40 10.53 -5.21
CA ILE A 12 -39.81 9.19 -5.35
C ILE A 12 -40.12 8.69 -6.76
N THR A 13 -39.12 8.75 -7.63
CA THR A 13 -39.20 8.21 -8.99
C THR A 13 -38.83 6.72 -9.06
N ALA A 14 -38.28 6.16 -7.96
CA ALA A 14 -37.84 4.77 -7.86
C ALA A 14 -39.00 3.81 -7.51
N SER A 15 -38.99 2.63 -8.13
CA SER A 15 -39.86 1.50 -7.80
C SER A 15 -39.51 0.90 -6.42
N ALA A 16 -40.44 0.11 -5.86
CA ALA A 16 -40.18 -0.64 -4.62
C ALA A 16 -38.96 -1.57 -4.75
N SER A 17 -38.73 -2.17 -5.92
CA SER A 17 -37.55 -3.02 -6.14
C SER A 17 -36.25 -2.24 -6.09
N GLU A 18 -36.23 -1.02 -6.64
CA GLU A 18 -35.06 -0.14 -6.59
C GLU A 18 -34.79 0.34 -5.16
N LEU A 19 -35.84 0.71 -4.41
CA LEU A 19 -35.73 1.09 -3.00
C LEU A 19 -35.24 -0.07 -2.13
N ASN A 20 -35.66 -1.31 -2.43
CA ASN A 20 -35.22 -2.48 -1.69
C ASN A 20 -33.70 -2.71 -1.76
N TYR A 21 -32.98 -2.20 -2.78
CA TYR A 21 -31.51 -2.26 -2.80
C TYR A 21 -30.86 -1.36 -1.73
N VAL A 22 -31.54 -0.30 -1.30
CA VAL A 22 -31.02 0.69 -0.33
C VAL A 22 -31.41 0.34 1.12
N ASP A 23 -32.29 -0.64 1.31
CA ASP A 23 -32.60 -1.21 2.62
C ASP A 23 -31.44 -2.08 3.13
N VAL A 24 -30.47 -1.43 3.77
CA VAL A 24 -29.22 -2.00 4.33
C VAL A 24 -28.86 -1.40 5.69
N VAL A 25 -28.05 -2.13 6.45
CA VAL A 25 -27.37 -1.58 7.63
C VAL A 25 -26.18 -0.74 7.16
N ALA A 26 -26.19 0.56 7.45
CA ALA A 26 -25.09 1.46 7.11
C ALA A 26 -23.75 0.95 7.68
N GLY A 27 -22.69 1.04 6.88
CA GLY A 27 -21.35 0.57 7.23
C GLY A 27 -21.11 -0.93 7.06
N THR A 28 -22.09 -1.71 6.63
CA THR A 28 -21.93 -3.13 6.30
C THR A 28 -22.28 -3.39 4.84
N ALA A 29 -21.34 -3.96 4.09
CA ALA A 29 -21.61 -4.44 2.74
C ALA A 29 -22.53 -5.67 2.79
N ALA A 30 -23.69 -5.59 2.14
CA ALA A 30 -24.61 -6.71 1.96
C ALA A 30 -24.66 -7.13 0.48
N VAL A 31 -24.81 -8.44 0.24
CA VAL A 31 -24.87 -9.00 -1.12
C VAL A 31 -26.10 -8.47 -1.86
N SER A 32 -25.91 -8.05 -3.11
CA SER A 32 -26.99 -7.55 -3.98
C SER A 32 -27.77 -6.39 -3.36
N LYS A 33 -27.06 -5.51 -2.65
CA LYS A 33 -27.58 -4.27 -2.08
C LYS A 33 -26.63 -3.11 -2.38
N ALA A 34 -27.10 -1.89 -2.19
CA ALA A 34 -26.26 -0.70 -2.21
C ALA A 34 -25.31 -0.71 -1.00
N LEU A 35 -24.13 -0.10 -1.16
CA LEU A 35 -23.25 0.21 -0.03
C LEU A 35 -23.52 1.62 0.44
N VAL A 36 -23.72 1.79 1.76
CA VAL A 36 -23.98 3.08 2.41
C VAL A 36 -22.99 3.25 3.55
N LEU A 37 -22.32 4.40 3.60
CA LEU A 37 -21.38 4.76 4.67
C LEU A 37 -22.12 4.88 6.00
N ASN A 38 -21.50 4.45 7.11
CA ASN A 38 -22.03 4.73 8.45
C ASN A 38 -21.72 6.19 8.87
N GLY A 39 -22.12 6.56 10.10
CA GLY A 39 -21.87 7.89 10.65
C GLY A 39 -20.40 8.30 10.82
N THR A 40 -19.47 7.34 10.75
CA THR A 40 -18.02 7.57 10.79
C THR A 40 -17.36 7.52 9.40
N GLY A 41 -18.12 7.21 8.34
CA GLY A 41 -17.60 7.08 6.99
C GLY A 41 -16.98 5.71 6.68
N ASP A 42 -17.22 4.70 7.52
CA ASP A 42 -16.66 3.37 7.33
C ASP A 42 -17.56 2.47 6.48
N ILE A 43 -16.94 1.49 5.82
CA ILE A 43 -17.58 0.34 5.18
C ILE A 43 -16.81 -0.92 5.60
N SER A 44 -17.53 -1.96 6.01
CA SER A 44 -16.98 -3.26 6.40
C SER A 44 -17.67 -4.41 5.65
N GLY A 45 -17.06 -5.60 5.65
CA GLY A 45 -17.67 -6.81 5.08
C GLY A 45 -17.49 -7.00 3.57
N ILE A 46 -16.59 -6.24 2.92
CA ILE A 46 -16.26 -6.44 1.51
C ILE A 46 -15.33 -7.65 1.36
N ASN A 47 -15.76 -8.69 0.63
CA ASN A 47 -14.95 -9.88 0.39
C ASN A 47 -13.78 -9.64 -0.58
N SER A 48 -13.98 -8.81 -1.60
CA SER A 48 -12.95 -8.44 -2.57
C SER A 48 -13.23 -7.06 -3.16
N LEU A 49 -12.22 -6.20 -3.20
CA LEU A 49 -12.29 -4.86 -3.78
C LEU A 49 -11.29 -4.75 -4.92
N SER A 50 -11.80 -4.54 -6.14
CA SER A 50 -10.98 -4.13 -7.28
C SER A 50 -11.14 -2.63 -7.46
N ALA A 51 -10.03 -1.89 -7.45
CA ALA A 51 -10.01 -0.45 -7.62
C ALA A 51 -8.84 -0.08 -8.55
N THR A 52 -9.09 0.83 -9.51
CA THR A 52 -8.02 1.38 -10.37
C THR A 52 -6.97 2.13 -9.55
N SER A 53 -7.43 2.84 -8.52
CA SER A 53 -6.59 3.58 -7.59
C SER A 53 -7.11 3.38 -6.18
N LEU A 54 -6.22 3.09 -5.24
CA LEU A 54 -6.52 3.03 -3.81
C LEU A 54 -5.59 4.01 -3.08
N THR A 55 -6.17 4.94 -2.34
CA THR A 55 -5.45 5.90 -1.50
C THR A 55 -5.81 5.67 -0.04
N GLY A 56 -4.83 5.80 0.86
CA GLY A 56 -5.03 5.61 2.29
C GLY A 56 -3.96 4.71 2.92
N THR A 57 -4.23 4.29 4.15
CA THR A 57 -3.35 3.39 4.91
C THR A 57 -3.85 1.95 4.84
N ILE A 58 -2.93 1.02 4.61
CA ILE A 58 -3.23 -0.42 4.71
C ILE A 58 -2.75 -0.89 6.09
N GLN A 59 -3.69 -1.17 7.00
CA GLN A 59 -3.39 -1.42 8.41
C GLN A 59 -3.11 -2.90 8.75
N SER A 60 -3.13 -3.80 7.76
CA SER A 60 -2.81 -5.22 7.98
C SER A 60 -1.32 -5.39 8.27
N ALA A 61 -0.97 -5.97 9.42
CA ALA A 61 0.43 -6.19 9.80
C ALA A 61 1.19 -7.05 8.79
N ALA A 62 0.57 -8.12 8.28
CA ALA A 62 1.13 -8.96 7.23
C ALA A 62 0.50 -8.63 5.87
N GLN A 63 1.35 -8.41 4.86
CA GLN A 63 0.95 -8.12 3.48
C GLN A 63 1.68 -9.06 2.50
N PRO A 64 1.48 -10.39 2.59
CA PRO A 64 2.28 -11.37 1.84
C PRO A 64 2.07 -11.32 0.31
N ASN A 65 0.98 -10.71 -0.16
CA ASN A 65 0.58 -10.71 -1.57
C ASN A 65 0.96 -9.43 -2.34
N ILE A 66 1.76 -8.53 -1.76
CA ILE A 66 2.33 -7.40 -2.50
C ILE A 66 3.52 -7.92 -3.31
N THR A 67 3.32 -8.11 -4.63
CA THR A 67 4.34 -8.66 -5.53
C THR A 67 5.07 -7.62 -6.37
N SER A 68 4.59 -6.37 -6.38
CA SER A 68 5.23 -5.24 -7.04
C SER A 68 4.85 -3.94 -6.35
N VAL A 69 5.81 -3.04 -6.25
CA VAL A 69 5.65 -1.65 -5.80
C VAL A 69 6.43 -0.75 -6.76
N GLY A 70 6.12 0.54 -6.75
CA GLY A 70 6.93 1.54 -7.45
C GLY A 70 8.25 1.83 -6.73
N THR A 71 8.78 3.04 -6.90
CA THR A 71 10.00 3.49 -6.22
C THR A 71 9.66 4.13 -4.87
N PHE A 72 10.32 3.69 -3.80
CA PHE A 72 10.31 4.39 -2.52
C PHE A 72 11.50 5.35 -2.41
N SER A 73 11.28 6.56 -1.91
CA SER A 73 12.36 7.50 -1.56
C SER A 73 13.03 7.17 -0.22
N SER A 74 12.28 6.53 0.69
CA SER A 74 12.77 6.06 1.98
C SER A 74 12.02 4.79 2.38
N LEU A 75 12.73 3.88 3.05
CA LEU A 75 12.19 2.63 3.56
C LEU A 75 12.76 2.37 4.95
N THR A 76 11.90 2.20 5.94
CA THR A 76 12.30 1.74 7.28
C THR A 76 11.96 0.27 7.40
N VAL A 77 12.97 -0.59 7.61
CA VAL A 77 12.79 -2.01 7.89
C VAL A 77 13.32 -2.28 9.30
N SER A 78 12.45 -2.76 10.19
CA SER A 78 12.84 -3.08 11.57
C SER A 78 13.51 -4.45 11.70
N GLY A 79 13.31 -5.34 10.72
CA GLY A 79 13.95 -6.66 10.62
C GLY A 79 15.06 -6.73 9.57
N SER A 80 15.53 -7.94 9.29
CA SER A 80 16.57 -8.18 8.28
C SER A 80 16.03 -8.17 6.86
N ILE A 81 16.78 -7.57 5.93
CA ILE A 81 16.54 -7.67 4.49
C ILE A 81 17.30 -8.91 3.97
N ASN A 82 16.57 -9.99 3.70
CA ASN A 82 17.14 -11.25 3.19
C ASN A 82 17.18 -11.28 1.65
N GLN A 83 17.58 -10.17 1.02
CA GLN A 83 17.62 -10.00 -0.44
C GLN A 83 19.01 -9.48 -0.85
N TRP A 84 19.39 -9.68 -2.12
CA TRP A 84 20.61 -9.09 -2.66
C TRP A 84 20.43 -7.57 -2.75
N ILE A 85 21.12 -6.82 -1.89
CA ILE A 85 21.06 -5.36 -1.89
C ILE A 85 22.08 -4.87 -2.91
N ASN A 86 21.63 -4.09 -3.91
CA ASN A 86 22.54 -3.30 -4.74
C ASN A 86 23.04 -2.12 -3.91
N LEU A 87 24.18 -2.30 -3.26
CA LEU A 87 24.87 -1.21 -2.57
C LEU A 87 25.79 -0.52 -3.57
N ASP A 88 25.64 0.79 -3.70
CA ASP A 88 26.65 1.61 -4.37
C ASP A 88 27.84 1.74 -3.42
N ILE A 89 28.89 0.98 -3.68
CA ILE A 89 30.12 1.00 -2.88
C ILE A 89 31.11 1.92 -3.59
N SER A 90 31.43 3.05 -2.97
CA SER A 90 32.55 3.88 -3.40
C SER A 90 33.86 3.24 -2.95
N ILE A 91 34.67 2.78 -3.90
CA ILE A 91 36.03 2.28 -3.62
C ILE A 91 36.99 3.45 -3.78
N GLU A 92 37.71 3.79 -2.70
CA GLU A 92 38.81 4.74 -2.76
C GLU A 92 40.15 3.99 -2.71
N TYR A 93 40.97 4.18 -3.74
CA TYR A 93 42.28 3.52 -3.86
C TYR A 93 43.37 4.41 -3.28
N TYR A 94 44.06 3.94 -2.24
CA TYR A 94 45.24 4.58 -1.68
C TYR A 94 46.51 3.84 -2.09
N TRP A 95 47.50 4.58 -2.61
CA TRP A 95 48.83 4.04 -2.91
C TRP A 95 49.74 4.21 -1.69
N TYR A 96 50.40 3.13 -1.27
CA TYR A 96 51.50 3.22 -0.32
C TYR A 96 52.81 2.83 -1.01
N ALA A 97 53.86 3.61 -0.77
CA ALA A 97 55.21 3.23 -1.17
C ALA A 97 55.86 2.53 0.02
N THR A 98 56.06 1.21 -0.07
CA THR A 98 56.99 0.52 0.82
C THR A 98 58.40 0.70 0.29
N ASP A 99 59.24 1.37 1.07
CA ASP A 99 60.69 1.25 0.97
C ASP A 99 61.05 -0.24 1.05
N SER A 100 61.63 -0.74 -0.03
CA SER A 100 62.51 -1.90 0.04
C SER A 100 63.85 -1.46 -0.53
N SER A 101 64.77 -1.09 0.35
CA SER A 101 66.19 -1.06 0.03
C SER A 101 66.56 -2.29 -0.82
N SER A 102 66.85 -2.02 -2.10
CA SER A 102 67.18 -2.92 -3.21
C SER A 102 66.10 -3.89 -3.75
N ALA A 103 65.43 -3.41 -4.81
CA ALA A 103 64.92 -4.17 -5.97
C ALA A 103 63.80 -5.22 -5.74
N GLN A 104 62.57 -4.75 -5.51
CA GLN A 104 61.39 -4.98 -6.36
C GLN A 104 60.17 -4.35 -5.67
N TYR A 105 59.59 -3.30 -6.27
CA TYR A 105 58.40 -2.65 -5.75
C TYR A 105 57.17 -3.51 -6.10
N TYR A 106 56.56 -4.16 -5.11
CA TYR A 106 55.24 -4.75 -5.29
C TYR A 106 54.18 -3.68 -5.06
N LEU A 107 53.43 -3.34 -6.11
CA LEU A 107 52.21 -2.55 -5.98
C LEU A 107 51.15 -3.44 -5.35
N SER A 108 50.87 -3.22 -4.07
CA SER A 108 49.82 -3.94 -3.36
C SER A 108 48.56 -3.08 -3.29
N TRP A 109 47.45 -3.61 -3.79
CA TRP A 109 46.13 -3.03 -3.63
C TRP A 109 45.56 -3.47 -2.28
N ILE A 110 45.51 -2.57 -1.29
CA ILE A 110 44.73 -2.81 -0.07
C ILE A 110 43.33 -2.25 -0.30
N LEU A 111 42.33 -3.12 -0.16
CA LEU A 111 40.92 -2.72 -0.16
C LEU A 111 40.56 -2.23 1.26
N VAL A 112 40.25 -0.95 1.42
CA VAL A 112 39.72 -0.39 2.68
C VAL A 112 38.21 -0.18 2.48
N PHE A 113 37.39 -0.75 3.36
CA PHE A 113 35.96 -0.44 3.43
C PHE A 113 35.77 0.73 4.40
N THR A 114 35.03 1.77 3.98
CA THR A 114 34.54 2.83 4.86
C THR A 114 33.04 2.71 5.10
#